data_AF-A0A954SH62-F1
#
_entry.id   AF-A0A954SH62-F1
#
_cell.length_a   1.000
_cell.length_b   1.000
_cell.length_c   1.000
_cell.angle_alpha   90.00
_cell.angle_beta   90.00
_cell.angle_gamma   90.00
#
_symmetry.space_group_name_H-M   'P 1'
#
loop_
_entity.id
_entity.type
_entity.pdbx_description
1 polymer ?
#
loop_
_entity_poly.entity_id
_entity_poly.type
_entity_poly.pdbx_seq_one_letter_code
_entity_poly.pdbx_strand_id
1 'polypeptide(L)'
;MDTELLINSISRIAHVGMVIVLVGGTAFLRFALLPSLEGDSTALMDRVRGRWKKFVHAGIGIILISGFYNFFTMIPRHKGDSLYHALLGTKILLALYLFFLASVLVGNRPSSQKFRDNARKWTGVSLLIAALIVAVSGFVKVRPIPAERSPVTTATPTPTDATVAD
;
A
#
# COMPACT_ATOMS: atom_id res chain seq x y z
N MET A 1 -11.48 27.76 1.16
CA MET A 1 -10.92 26.43 0.83
C MET A 1 -11.84 25.40 1.45
N ASP A 2 -12.29 24.42 0.68
CA ASP A 2 -13.21 23.41 1.18
C ASP A 2 -12.47 22.54 2.21
N THR A 3 -12.94 22.56 3.46
CA THR A 3 -12.34 21.83 4.59
C THR A 3 -12.15 20.34 4.26
N GLU A 4 -13.09 19.75 3.51
CA GLU A 4 -13.02 18.38 3.00
C GLU A 4 -11.82 18.14 2.07
N LEU A 5 -11.55 19.05 1.13
CA LEU A 5 -10.40 18.92 0.23
C LEU A 5 -9.08 18.96 1.01
N LEU A 6 -9.02 19.81 2.04
CA LEU A 6 -7.84 19.97 2.88
C LEU A 6 -7.58 18.70 3.71
N ILE A 7 -8.59 18.15 4.37
CA ILE A 7 -8.46 16.92 5.17
C ILE A 7 -8.08 15.73 4.28
N ASN A 8 -8.75 15.54 3.14
CA ASN A 8 -8.44 14.45 2.21
C ASN A 8 -7.00 14.53 1.68
N SER A 9 -6.54 15.74 1.37
CA SER A 9 -5.18 15.97 0.88
C SER A 9 -4.14 15.67 1.96
N ILE A 10 -4.32 16.21 3.17
CA ILE A 10 -3.39 15.98 4.29
C ILE A 10 -3.34 14.51 4.65
N SER A 11 -4.48 13.83 4.75
CA SER A 11 -4.53 12.40 5.07
C SER A 11 -3.75 11.58 4.05
N ARG A 12 -3.93 11.87 2.76
CA ARG A 12 -3.22 11.19 1.67
C ARG A 12 -1.72 11.47 1.69
N ILE A 13 -1.32 12.72 1.91
CA ILE A 13 0.10 13.13 2.00
C ILE A 13 0.75 12.45 3.21
N ALA A 14 0.10 12.47 4.37
CA ALA A 14 0.59 11.81 5.58
C ALA A 14 0.75 10.30 5.37
N HIS A 15 -0.24 9.65 4.75
CA HIS A 15 -0.19 8.22 4.45
C HIS A 15 0.99 7.87 3.54
N VAL A 16 1.08 8.51 2.38
CA VAL A 16 2.12 8.22 1.38
C VAL A 16 3.50 8.63 1.89
N GLY A 17 3.60 9.78 2.57
CA GLY A 17 4.83 10.25 3.19
C GLY A 17 5.40 9.26 4.22
N MET A 18 4.55 8.73 5.10
CA MET A 18 5.01 7.72 6.06
C MET A 18 5.40 6.39 5.40
N VAL A 19 4.68 5.98 4.36
CA VAL A 19 5.09 4.80 3.57
C VAL A 19 6.47 5.02 2.95
N ILE A 20 6.73 6.19 2.36
CA ILE A 20 8.04 6.53 1.77
C ILE A 20 9.16 6.46 2.82
N VAL A 21 8.94 7.06 4.00
CA VAL A 21 9.96 7.05 5.07
C VAL A 21 10.24 5.61 5.54
N LEU A 22 9.22 4.80 5.78
CA LEU A 22 9.41 3.44 6.29
C LEU A 22 10.01 2.49 5.24
N VAL A 23 9.53 2.54 4.00
CA VAL A 23 10.04 1.70 2.91
C VAL A 23 11.44 2.15 2.50
N GLY A 24 11.66 3.47 2.35
CA GLY A 24 12.97 4.04 2.04
C GLY A 24 14.01 3.77 3.13
N GLY A 25 13.63 3.93 4.41
CA GLY A 25 14.49 3.55 5.53
C GLY A 25 14.81 2.06 5.54
N THR A 26 13.83 1.20 5.25
CA THR A 26 14.07 -0.26 5.12
C THR A 26 15.00 -0.58 3.95
N ALA A 27 14.89 0.11 2.83
CA ALA A 27 15.77 -0.04 1.67
C ALA A 27 17.20 0.40 2.01
N PHE A 28 17.36 1.54 2.67
CA PHE A 28 18.65 2.00 3.18
C PHE A 28 19.29 0.98 4.13
N LEU A 29 18.51 0.45 5.08
CA LEU A 29 18.99 -0.61 5.98
C LEU A 29 19.46 -1.84 5.20
N ARG A 30 18.71 -2.27 4.17
CA ARG A 30 19.00 -3.48 3.40
C ARG A 30 20.22 -3.36 2.50
N PHE A 31 20.37 -2.23 1.81
CA PHE A 31 21.31 -2.07 0.70
C PHE A 31 22.55 -1.25 1.04
N ALA A 32 22.46 -0.34 2.00
CA ALA A 32 23.59 0.49 2.42
C ALA A 32 24.11 0.04 3.79
N LEU A 33 23.26 0.05 4.83
CA LEU A 33 23.72 -0.14 6.20
C LEU A 33 24.12 -1.58 6.51
N LEU A 34 23.29 -2.59 6.19
CA LEU A 34 23.63 -3.98 6.53
C LEU A 34 24.93 -4.44 5.86
N PRO A 35 25.16 -4.19 4.54
CA PRO A 35 26.43 -4.53 3.90
C PRO A 35 27.63 -3.76 4.48
N SER A 36 27.46 -2.49 4.88
CA SER A 36 28.56 -1.70 5.44
C SER A 36 29.01 -2.12 6.84
N LEU A 37 28.27 -3.03 7.50
CA LEU A 37 28.54 -3.49 8.86
C LEU A 37 28.96 -4.97 8.91
N GLU A 38 29.20 -5.60 7.77
CA GLU A 38 29.71 -6.98 7.71
C GLU A 38 31.07 -7.06 8.44
N GLY A 39 31.04 -7.59 9.67
CA GLY A 39 32.25 -7.91 10.45
C GLY A 39 32.35 -7.32 11.85
N ASP A 40 31.75 -6.15 12.18
CA ASP A 40 32.22 -5.42 13.38
C ASP A 40 31.24 -4.45 14.08
N SER A 41 29.92 -4.56 13.90
CA SER A 41 29.02 -3.49 14.40
C SER A 41 27.61 -3.90 14.84
N THR A 42 27.50 -4.99 15.60
CA THR A 42 26.26 -5.38 16.28
C THR A 42 25.76 -4.28 17.22
N ALA A 43 26.65 -3.65 17.99
CA ALA A 43 26.30 -2.57 18.91
C ALA A 43 25.75 -1.32 18.19
N LEU A 44 26.30 -0.97 17.02
CA LEU A 44 25.77 0.13 16.21
C LEU A 44 24.39 -0.22 15.65
N MET A 45 24.21 -1.43 15.13
CA MET A 45 22.93 -1.92 14.62
C MET A 45 21.85 -1.90 15.70
N ASP A 46 22.20 -2.25 16.94
CA ASP A 46 21.28 -2.20 18.08
C ASP A 46 20.82 -0.77 18.40
N ARG A 47 21.74 0.21 18.37
CA ARG A 47 21.39 1.63 18.56
C ARG A 47 20.53 2.16 17.42
N VAL A 48 20.86 1.81 16.18
CA VAL A 48 20.07 2.19 14.99
C VAL A 48 18.66 1.62 15.12
N ARG A 49 18.53 0.32 15.41
CA ARG A 49 17.23 -0.34 15.63
C ARG A 49 16.45 0.28 16.79
N GLY A 50 17.12 0.62 17.88
CA GLY A 50 16.53 1.27 19.05
C GLY A 50 15.92 2.65 18.76
N ARG A 51 16.47 3.39 17.79
CA ARG A 51 15.88 4.63 17.28
C ARG A 51 14.81 4.36 16.23
N TRP A 52 15.10 3.46 15.30
CA TRP A 52 14.22 3.08 14.20
C TRP A 52 12.87 2.55 14.67
N LYS A 53 12.80 1.80 15.78
CA LYS A 53 11.53 1.28 16.32
C LYS A 53 10.49 2.36 16.57
N LYS A 54 10.92 3.55 16.98
CA LYS A 54 10.01 4.68 17.26
C LYS A 54 9.34 5.13 15.95
N PHE A 55 10.13 5.28 14.89
CA PHE A 55 9.63 5.62 13.56
C PHE A 55 8.73 4.53 12.99
N VAL A 56 9.10 3.25 13.14
CA VAL A 56 8.29 2.12 12.69
C VAL A 56 6.92 2.11 13.37
N HIS A 57 6.86 2.14 14.70
CA HIS A 57 5.58 2.09 15.41
C HIS A 57 4.73 3.33 15.20
N ALA A 58 5.33 4.53 15.24
CA ALA A 58 4.62 5.78 14.95
C ALA A 58 4.09 5.79 13.52
N GLY A 59 4.91 5.37 12.55
CA GLY A 59 4.54 5.31 11.15
C GLY A 59 3.44 4.29 10.87
N ILE A 60 3.50 3.09 11.47
CA ILE A 60 2.40 2.11 11.39
C ILE A 60 1.10 2.74 11.92
N GLY A 61 1.15 3.42 13.06
CA GLY A 61 -0.02 4.12 13.61
C GLY A 61 -0.61 5.15 12.64
N ILE A 62 0.24 6.03 12.08
CA ILE A 62 -0.19 7.05 11.10
C ILE A 62 -0.77 6.40 9.85
N ILE A 63 -0.11 5.37 9.30
CA ILE A 63 -0.55 4.67 8.09
C ILE A 63 -1.88 3.95 8.32
N LEU A 64 -2.09 3.35 9.50
CA LEU A 64 -3.37 2.73 9.86
C LEU A 64 -4.48 3.78 9.94
N ILE A 65 -4.29 4.85 10.73
CA ILE A 65 -5.32 5.89 10.91
C ILE A 65 -5.70 6.53 9.57
N SER A 66 -4.71 6.98 8.80
CA SER A 66 -4.93 7.56 7.48
C SER A 66 -5.45 6.54 6.47
N GLY A 67 -5.04 5.28 6.57
CA GLY A 67 -5.52 4.18 5.72
C GLY A 67 -6.99 3.88 5.94
N PHE A 68 -7.44 3.81 7.20
CA PHE A 68 -8.85 3.66 7.55
C PHE A 68 -9.68 4.85 7.06
N TYR A 69 -9.20 6.08 7.26
CA TYR A 69 -9.88 7.27 6.75
C TYR A 69 -10.08 7.19 5.22
N ASN A 70 -9.02 6.90 4.46
CA ASN A 70 -9.10 6.78 3.00
C ASN A 70 -9.99 5.61 2.55
N PHE A 71 -10.00 4.50 3.31
CA PHE A 71 -10.85 3.34 3.02
C PHE A 71 -12.33 3.70 3.12
N PHE A 72 -12.75 4.33 4.22
CA PHE A 72 -14.16 4.71 4.42
C PHE A 72 -14.63 5.80 3.46
N THR A 73 -13.75 6.72 3.04
CA THR A 73 -14.13 7.76 2.06
C THR A 73 -14.21 7.27 0.62
N MET A 74 -13.47 6.19 0.27
CA MET A 74 -13.46 5.65 -1.10
C MET A 74 -14.43 4.48 -1.34
N ILE A 75 -14.80 3.70 -0.33
CA ILE A 75 -15.77 2.59 -0.47
C ILE A 75 -17.08 3.02 -1.15
N PRO A 76 -17.74 4.13 -0.73
CA PRO A 76 -19.02 4.52 -1.32
C PRO A 76 -18.91 4.86 -2.81
N ARG A 77 -17.72 5.22 -3.28
CA ARG A 77 -17.46 5.63 -4.67
C ARG A 77 -17.22 4.46 -5.63
N HIS A 78 -17.03 3.25 -5.13
CA HIS A 78 -16.72 2.06 -5.93
C HIS A 78 -17.75 0.94 -5.74
N LYS A 79 -19.00 1.30 -5.40
CA LYS A 79 -20.09 0.33 -5.26
C LYS A 79 -20.29 -0.44 -6.57
N GLY A 80 -20.24 -1.77 -6.50
CA GLY A 80 -20.39 -2.68 -7.65
C GLY A 80 -19.10 -3.07 -8.36
N ASP A 81 -17.93 -2.54 -7.95
CA ASP A 81 -16.64 -2.94 -8.51
C ASP A 81 -15.99 -4.05 -7.66
N SER A 82 -16.34 -5.31 -7.94
CA SER A 82 -15.84 -6.48 -7.23
C SER A 82 -14.31 -6.61 -7.30
N LEU A 83 -13.71 -6.24 -8.44
CA LEU A 83 -12.27 -6.25 -8.64
C LEU A 83 -11.59 -5.20 -7.76
N TYR A 84 -12.15 -3.99 -7.65
CA TYR A 84 -11.65 -2.97 -6.72
C TYR A 84 -11.62 -3.49 -5.28
N HIS A 85 -12.71 -4.10 -4.81
CA HIS A 85 -12.77 -4.63 -3.45
C HIS A 85 -11.77 -5.77 -3.21
N ALA A 86 -11.59 -6.67 -4.19
CA ALA A 86 -10.61 -7.74 -4.10
C ALA A 86 -9.16 -7.21 -4.02
N LEU A 87 -8.79 -6.26 -4.89
CA LEU A 87 -7.46 -5.66 -4.88
C LEU A 87 -7.21 -4.81 -3.62
N LEU A 88 -8.23 -4.07 -3.17
CA LEU A 88 -8.16 -3.30 -1.95
C LEU A 88 -7.97 -4.19 -0.71
N GLY A 89 -8.76 -5.26 -0.60
CA GLY A 89 -8.61 -6.25 0.48
C GLY A 89 -7.24 -6.91 0.47
N THR A 90 -6.76 -7.31 -0.70
CA THR A 90 -5.42 -7.89 -0.87
C THR A 90 -4.33 -6.92 -0.41
N LYS A 91 -4.42 -5.65 -0.79
CA LYS A 91 -3.48 -4.59 -0.36
C LYS A 91 -3.47 -4.45 1.16
N ILE A 92 -4.63 -4.49 1.80
CA ILE A 92 -4.74 -4.38 3.26
C ILE A 92 -4.07 -5.58 3.94
N LEU A 93 -4.29 -6.80 3.46
CA LEU A 93 -3.64 -8.00 4.01
C LEU A 93 -2.12 -7.94 3.87
N LEU A 94 -1.61 -7.54 2.70
CA LEU A 94 -0.19 -7.33 2.48
C LEU A 94 0.39 -6.25 3.40
N ALA A 95 -0.33 -5.15 3.60
CA ALA A 95 0.09 -4.07 4.50
C ALA A 95 0.15 -4.53 5.96
N LEU A 96 -0.85 -5.28 6.44
CA LEU A 96 -0.86 -5.84 7.79
C LEU A 96 0.31 -6.80 8.00
N TYR A 97 0.57 -7.67 7.03
CA TYR A 97 1.73 -8.57 7.08
C TYR A 97 3.06 -7.81 7.08
N LEU A 98 3.17 -6.75 6.27
CA LEU A 98 4.35 -5.87 6.28
C LEU A 98 4.54 -5.16 7.62
N PHE A 99 3.48 -4.67 8.26
CA PHE A 99 3.55 -4.05 9.59
C PHE A 99 3.97 -5.04 10.66
N PHE A 100 3.48 -6.28 10.57
CA PHE A 100 3.93 -7.38 11.42
C PHE A 100 5.44 -7.62 11.25
N LEU A 101 5.93 -7.79 10.02
CA LEU A 101 7.37 -7.95 9.73
C LEU A 101 8.19 -6.78 10.29
N ALA A 102 7.79 -5.54 9.99
CA ALA A 102 8.48 -4.35 10.47
C ALA A 102 8.56 -4.33 12.01
N SER A 103 7.47 -4.70 12.69
CA SER A 103 7.39 -4.74 14.15
C SER A 103 8.29 -5.84 14.76
N VAL A 104 8.33 -7.04 14.18
CA VAL A 104 9.22 -8.11 14.70
C VAL A 104 10.68 -7.84 14.38
N LEU A 105 11.01 -7.26 13.22
CA LEU A 105 12.39 -6.90 12.86
C LEU A 105 12.98 -5.85 13.79
N VAL A 106 12.14 -4.93 14.28
CA VAL A 106 12.58 -3.82 15.13
C VAL A 106 12.39 -4.10 16.63
N GLY A 107 11.64 -5.15 16.97
CA GLY A 107 11.40 -5.59 18.34
C GLY A 107 12.68 -6.02 19.07
N ASN A 108 12.60 -6.09 20.39
CA ASN A 108 13.66 -6.56 21.28
C ASN A 108 13.27 -7.83 22.06
N ARG A 109 12.17 -8.49 21.67
CA ARG A 109 11.70 -9.69 22.37
C ARG A 109 12.50 -10.92 21.91
N PRO A 110 12.73 -11.93 22.78
CA PRO A 110 13.40 -13.18 22.39
C PRO A 110 12.69 -13.89 21.23
N SER A 111 11.35 -13.86 21.19
CA SER A 111 10.55 -14.45 20.10
C SER A 111 10.83 -13.87 18.72
N SER A 112 11.36 -12.64 18.66
CA SER A 112 11.73 -11.95 17.41
C SER A 112 13.18 -12.19 16.98
N GLN A 113 13.99 -12.89 17.77
CA GLN A 113 15.42 -13.12 17.48
C GLN A 113 15.62 -13.84 16.14
N LYS A 114 14.85 -14.89 15.86
CA LYS A 114 14.91 -15.65 14.58
C LYS A 114 14.74 -14.77 13.34
N PHE A 115 13.93 -13.72 13.43
CA PHE A 115 13.72 -12.75 12.35
C PHE A 115 14.90 -11.79 12.21
N ARG A 116 15.53 -11.39 13.33
CA ARG A 116 16.72 -10.53 13.33
C ARG A 116 17.97 -11.25 12.85
N ASP A 117 18.16 -12.51 13.21
CA ASP A 117 19.29 -13.32 12.76
C ASP A 117 19.28 -13.45 11.23
N ASN A 118 18.08 -13.44 10.64
CA ASN A 118 17.87 -13.46 9.19
C ASN A 118 17.42 -12.09 8.65
N ALA A 119 17.83 -10.98 9.29
CA ALA A 119 17.35 -9.64 8.97
C ALA A 119 17.52 -9.30 7.48
N ARG A 120 18.61 -9.74 6.84
CA ARG A 120 18.86 -9.54 5.40
C ARG A 120 17.78 -10.15 4.51
N LYS A 121 17.31 -11.36 4.85
CA LYS A 121 16.22 -12.04 4.14
C LYS A 121 14.91 -11.30 4.36
N TRP A 122 14.56 -11.03 5.62
CA TRP A 122 13.26 -10.46 5.97
C TRP A 122 13.11 -9.01 5.54
N THR A 123 14.17 -8.19 5.59
CA THR A 123 14.14 -6.84 5.01
C THR A 123 13.95 -6.89 3.49
N GLY A 124 14.55 -7.86 2.78
CA GLY A 124 14.28 -8.09 1.36
C GLY A 124 12.83 -8.47 1.08
N VAL A 125 12.26 -9.37 1.88
CA VAL A 125 10.84 -9.77 1.79
C VAL A 125 9.92 -8.56 2.05
N SER A 126 10.22 -7.75 3.06
CA SER A 126 9.47 -6.51 3.34
C SER A 126 9.47 -5.54 2.16
N LEU A 127 10.61 -5.39 1.48
CA LEU A 127 10.71 -4.52 0.30
C LEU A 127 9.92 -5.08 -0.89
N LEU A 128 9.94 -6.40 -1.09
CA LEU A 128 9.13 -7.03 -2.13
C LEU A 128 7.63 -6.81 -1.87
N ILE A 129 7.17 -7.02 -0.63
CA ILE A 129 5.77 -6.77 -0.25
C ILE A 129 5.40 -5.30 -0.46
N ALA A 130 6.26 -4.37 -0.04
CA ALA A 130 6.05 -2.95 -0.25
C ALA A 130 5.93 -2.61 -1.75
N ALA A 131 6.78 -3.20 -2.60
CA ALA A 131 6.69 -3.03 -4.05
C ALA A 131 5.36 -3.56 -4.61
N LEU A 132 4.88 -4.72 -4.16
CA LEU A 132 3.58 -5.25 -4.56
C LEU A 132 2.42 -4.34 -4.14
N ILE A 133 2.45 -3.79 -2.92
CA ILE A 133 1.46 -2.81 -2.45
C ILE A 133 1.41 -1.57 -3.35
N VAL A 134 2.58 -1.06 -3.76
CA VAL A 134 2.68 0.08 -4.68
C VAL A 134 2.17 -0.30 -6.07
N ALA A 135 2.53 -1.46 -6.59
CA ALA A 135 2.07 -1.96 -7.89
C ALA A 135 0.54 -2.08 -7.95
N VAL A 136 -0.08 -2.69 -6.93
CA VAL A 136 -1.55 -2.76 -6.80
C VAL A 136 -2.17 -1.36 -6.74
N SER A 137 -1.56 -0.44 -5.98
CA SER A 137 -2.04 0.93 -5.87
C SER A 137 -1.97 1.70 -7.19
N GLY A 138 -0.90 1.51 -7.95
CA GLY A 138 -0.72 2.08 -9.29
C GLY A 138 -1.73 1.51 -10.28
N PHE A 139 -1.89 0.18 -10.31
CA PHE A 139 -2.83 -0.50 -11.19
C PHE A 139 -4.28 -0.03 -10.95
N VAL A 140 -4.73 0.03 -9.70
CA VAL A 140 -6.07 0.51 -9.35
C VAL A 140 -6.29 1.97 -9.79
N LYS A 141 -5.22 2.78 -9.83
CA LYS A 141 -5.31 4.19 -10.24
C LYS A 141 -5.38 4.37 -11.76
N VAL A 142 -4.77 3.48 -12.55
CA VAL A 142 -4.69 3.60 -14.01
C VAL A 142 -5.85 2.89 -14.72
N ARG A 143 -6.49 1.88 -14.08
CA ARG A 143 -7.59 1.12 -14.70
C ARG A 143 -8.85 1.98 -14.93
N PRO A 144 -9.60 1.73 -16.02
CA PRO A 144 -10.93 2.33 -16.23
C PRO A 144 -11.92 1.84 -15.17
N ILE A 145 -12.78 2.75 -14.69
CA ILE A 145 -13.87 2.42 -13.77
C ILE A 145 -15.04 1.84 -14.60
N PRO A 146 -15.72 0.75 -14.17
CA PRO A 146 -16.77 0.11 -14.96
C PRO A 146 -17.90 1.02 -15.47
N ALA A 147 -18.14 2.17 -14.83
CA ALA A 147 -19.11 3.18 -15.26
C ALA A 147 -18.76 3.87 -16.59
N GLU A 148 -17.51 3.80 -17.06
CA GLU A 148 -17.11 4.30 -18.39
C GLU A 148 -17.30 3.29 -19.52
N ARG A 149 -17.81 2.09 -19.26
CA ARG A 149 -18.37 1.24 -20.32
C ARG A 149 -19.71 1.83 -20.74
N SER A 150 -19.67 2.87 -21.57
CA SER A 150 -20.85 3.40 -22.27
C SER A 150 -21.65 2.25 -22.88
N PRO A 151 -23.00 2.36 -22.88
CA PRO A 151 -23.85 1.31 -23.41
C PRO A 151 -23.44 1.08 -24.85
N VAL A 152 -23.26 -0.20 -25.19
CA VAL A 152 -23.24 -0.66 -26.58
C VAL A 152 -24.36 0.11 -27.26
N THR A 153 -23.99 0.94 -28.24
CA THR A 153 -24.93 1.52 -29.18
C THR A 153 -25.63 0.34 -29.83
N THR A 154 -26.79 -0.05 -29.29
CA THR A 154 -27.75 -0.89 -29.98
C THR A 154 -28.09 -0.11 -31.22
N ALA A 155 -27.47 -0.50 -32.33
CA ALA A 155 -27.87 -0.07 -33.65
C ALA A 155 -29.38 -0.27 -33.75
N THR A 156 -30.12 0.82 -33.84
CA THR A 156 -31.54 0.81 -34.19
C THR A 156 -31.68 0.03 -35.49
N PRO A 157 -32.44 -1.08 -35.55
CA PRO A 157 -32.75 -1.66 -36.84
C PRO A 157 -33.60 -0.66 -37.62
N THR A 158 -33.08 -0.24 -38.78
CA THR A 158 -33.81 0.53 -39.78
C THR A 158 -35.16 -0.14 -40.06
N PRO A 159 -36.30 0.57 -39.98
CA PRO A 159 -37.58 -0.02 -40.35
C PRO A 159 -37.57 -0.30 -41.86
N THR A 160 -37.78 -1.57 -42.18
CA THR A 160 -38.05 -2.10 -43.51
C THR A 160 -39.09 -1.23 -44.23
N ASP A 161 -38.72 -0.80 -45.43
CA ASP A 161 -39.57 -0.21 -46.46
C ASP A 161 -40.90 -0.99 -46.57
N ALA A 162 -41.99 -0.37 -46.14
CA ALA A 162 -43.34 -0.77 -46.52
C ALA A 162 -43.64 -0.15 -47.89
N THR A 163 -43.20 -0.82 -48.95
CA THR A 163 -43.50 -0.43 -50.33
C THR A 163 -44.52 -1.41 -50.92
N VAL A 164 -45.75 -0.90 -51.08
CA VAL A 164 -46.72 -1.18 -52.16
C VAL A 164 -47.27 -2.61 -52.27
N ALA A 165 -48.56 -2.75 -51.93
CA ALA A 165 -49.44 -3.76 -52.51
C ALA A 165 -50.51 -3.02 -53.35
N ASP A 166 -50.79 -3.62 -54.51
CA ASP A 166 -51.60 -3.15 -55.65
C ASP A 166 -53.03 -2.68 -55.35
#